data_AF-A0A7J9E7A5-F1
#
_entry.id   AF-A0A7J9E7A5-F1
#
_cell.length_a   1.000
_cell.length_b   1.000
_cell.length_c   1.000
_cell.angle_alpha   90.00
_cell.angle_beta   90.00
_cell.angle_gamma   90.00
#
_symmetry.space_group_name_H-M   'P 1'
#
loop_
_entity.id
_entity.type
_entity.pdbx_description
1 polymer ?
#
loop_
_entity_poly.entity_id
_entity_poly.type
_entity_poly.pdbx_seq_one_letter_code
_entity_poly.pdbx_strand_id
1 'polypeptide(L)'
;MFRMNEDELLRDHISQFITLLNDLKNVEVKIDDKDQTILLLYSLPYSYKFFRETLIYGKDKLSFEDLKGHLLSKDKLDNEFGSDSKEDRQASVLVASKKQDKMCHYCKKLGHVKANCHKIAK
;
A
#
# COMPACT_ATOMS: atom_id res chain seq x y z
N MET A 1 13.68 -21.33 -5.42
CA MET A 1 12.59 -20.84 -4.55
C MET A 1 12.13 -19.51 -5.12
N PHE A 2 10.85 -19.32 -5.39
CA PHE A 2 10.32 -18.07 -5.91
C PHE A 2 10.49 -16.95 -4.88
N ARG A 3 11.23 -15.89 -5.22
CA ARG A 3 11.58 -14.77 -4.33
C ARG A 3 11.75 -13.49 -5.14
N MET A 4 11.37 -12.38 -4.51
CA MET A 4 11.53 -11.02 -4.99
C MET A 4 12.92 -10.50 -4.64
N ASN A 5 13.51 -9.71 -5.53
CA ASN A 5 14.74 -8.97 -5.25
C ASN A 5 14.44 -7.58 -4.64
N GLU A 6 15.39 -6.98 -3.91
CA GLU A 6 15.19 -5.65 -3.30
C GLU A 6 14.95 -4.56 -4.36
N ASP A 7 15.53 -4.70 -5.57
CA ASP A 7 15.41 -3.74 -6.68
C ASP A 7 14.22 -4.02 -7.62
N GLU A 8 13.45 -5.08 -7.34
CA GLU A 8 12.30 -5.47 -8.16
C GLU A 8 11.05 -4.65 -7.79
N LEU A 9 10.23 -4.32 -8.78
CA LEU A 9 8.94 -3.68 -8.52
C LEU A 9 7.97 -4.70 -7.90
N LEU A 10 7.38 -4.35 -6.76
CA LEU A 10 6.45 -5.24 -6.05
C LEU A 10 5.26 -5.68 -6.92
N ARG A 11 4.77 -4.77 -7.77
CA ARG A 11 3.67 -5.05 -8.71
C ARG A 11 4.03 -6.14 -9.73
N ASP A 12 5.27 -6.13 -10.22
CA ASP A 12 5.74 -7.10 -11.19
C ASP A 12 5.91 -8.47 -10.53
N HIS A 13 6.49 -8.51 -9.33
CA HIS A 13 6.60 -9.73 -8.53
C HIS A 13 5.24 -10.37 -8.22
N ILE A 14 4.27 -9.57 -7.77
CA ILE A 14 2.89 -10.05 -7.51
C ILE A 14 2.25 -10.60 -8.79
N SER A 15 2.46 -9.92 -9.93
CA SER A 15 1.92 -10.36 -11.21
C SER A 15 2.52 -11.69 -11.65
N GLN A 16 3.85 -11.85 -11.53
CA GLN A 16 4.53 -13.12 -11.79
C GLN A 16 4.02 -14.24 -10.89
N PHE A 17 3.81 -13.97 -9.59
CA PHE A 17 3.26 -14.95 -8.67
C PHE A 17 1.86 -15.43 -9.07
N ILE A 18 0.98 -14.51 -9.47
CA ILE A 18 -0.38 -14.86 -9.94
C ILE A 18 -0.33 -15.69 -11.22
N THR A 19 0.56 -15.36 -12.16
CA THR A 19 0.78 -16.17 -13.36
C THR A 19 1.20 -17.59 -13.00
N LEU A 20 2.16 -17.76 -12.08
CA LEU A 20 2.56 -19.09 -11.60
C LEU A 20 1.42 -19.86 -10.95
N LEU A 21 0.58 -19.21 -10.15
CA LEU A 21 -0.61 -19.86 -9.56
C LEU A 21 -1.59 -20.33 -10.65
N ASN A 22 -1.77 -19.53 -11.71
CA ASN A 22 -2.63 -19.90 -12.83
C ASN A 22 -2.04 -21.07 -13.64
N ASP A 23 -0.73 -21.07 -13.87
CA ASP A 23 -0.05 -22.16 -14.58
C ASP A 23 -0.16 -23.48 -13.80
N LEU A 24 0.01 -23.44 -12.48
CA LEU A 24 -0.22 -24.60 -11.61
C LEU A 24 -1.68 -25.07 -11.67
N LYS A 25 -2.64 -24.14 -11.65
CA LYS A 25 -4.05 -24.46 -11.78
C LYS A 25 -4.38 -25.12 -13.13
N ASN A 26 -3.70 -24.72 -14.22
CA ASN A 26 -3.88 -25.30 -15.55
C ASN A 26 -3.44 -26.78 -15.62
N VAL A 27 -2.51 -27.20 -14.76
CA VAL A 27 -2.13 -28.61 -14.60
C VAL A 27 -2.84 -29.29 -13.42
N GLU A 28 -3.99 -28.75 -13.03
CA GLU A 28 -4.85 -29.25 -11.94
C GLU A 28 -4.24 -29.22 -10.53
N VAL A 29 -3.11 -28.52 -10.34
CA VAL A 29 -2.51 -28.28 -9.03
C VAL A 29 -3.13 -27.03 -8.42
N LYS A 30 -3.91 -27.21 -7.35
CA LYS A 30 -4.52 -26.11 -6.60
C LYS A 30 -3.76 -25.88 -5.30
N ILE A 31 -3.29 -24.66 -5.10
CA ILE A 31 -2.74 -24.20 -3.83
C ILE A 31 -3.88 -23.52 -3.07
N ASP A 32 -4.07 -23.87 -1.81
CA ASP A 32 -5.09 -23.25 -0.96
C ASP A 32 -4.78 -21.75 -0.72
N ASP A 33 -5.81 -20.94 -0.49
CA ASP A 33 -5.68 -19.49 -0.25
C ASP A 33 -4.69 -19.18 0.89
N LYS A 34 -4.71 -19.99 1.96
CA LYS A 34 -3.77 -19.84 3.08
C LYS A 34 -2.33 -20.05 2.63
N ASP A 35 -2.09 -21.08 1.83
CA ASP A 35 -0.75 -21.41 1.33
C ASP A 35 -0.28 -20.38 0.29
N GLN A 36 -1.17 -19.87 -0.57
CA GLN A 36 -0.85 -18.76 -1.47
C GLN A 36 -0.41 -17.51 -0.70
N THR A 37 -1.14 -17.18 0.37
CA THR A 37 -0.83 -16.04 1.26
C THR A 37 0.54 -16.20 1.92
N ILE A 38 0.81 -17.38 2.47
CA ILE A 38 2.09 -17.72 3.08
C ILE A 38 3.22 -17.62 2.04
N LEU A 39 3.08 -18.29 0.89
CA LEU A 39 4.10 -18.30 -0.16
C LEU A 39 4.44 -16.88 -0.64
N LEU A 40 3.43 -16.03 -0.88
CA LEU A 40 3.66 -14.65 -1.26
C LEU A 40 4.39 -13.88 -0.14
N LEU A 41 3.95 -13.99 1.12
CA LEU A 41 4.62 -13.32 2.26
C LEU A 41 6.09 -13.72 2.41
N TYR A 42 6.43 -15.00 2.25
CA TYR A 42 7.81 -15.49 2.38
C TYR A 42 8.68 -15.22 1.13
N SER A 43 8.06 -14.86 0.01
CA SER A 43 8.77 -14.48 -1.21
C SER A 43 9.29 -13.03 -1.18
N LEU A 44 8.75 -12.19 -0.29
CA LEU A 44 9.14 -10.78 -0.16
C LEU A 44 10.56 -10.62 0.41
N PRO A 45 11.27 -9.53 0.06
CA PRO A 45 12.63 -9.31 0.50
C PRO A 45 12.68 -8.77 1.94
N TYR A 46 13.89 -8.63 2.50
CA TYR A 46 14.05 -8.35 3.94
C TYR A 46 13.53 -6.96 4.32
N SER A 47 13.57 -5.99 3.41
CA SER A 47 12.97 -4.66 3.60
C SER A 47 11.48 -4.70 3.99
N TYR A 48 10.75 -5.75 3.61
CA TYR A 48 9.33 -5.92 3.95
C TYR A 48 9.11 -6.64 5.30
N LYS A 49 10.16 -6.94 6.07
CA LYS A 49 10.07 -7.69 7.33
C LYS A 49 9.03 -7.10 8.31
N PHE A 50 9.12 -5.81 8.62
CA PHE A 50 8.18 -5.16 9.54
C PHE A 50 6.74 -5.18 9.02
N PHE A 51 6.56 -5.06 7.71
CA PHE A 51 5.25 -5.14 7.08
C PHE A 51 4.66 -6.57 7.20
N ARG A 52 5.49 -7.60 6.98
CA ARG A 52 5.10 -9.00 7.21
C ARG A 52 4.71 -9.26 8.66
N GLU A 53 5.51 -8.79 9.62
CA GLU A 53 5.21 -8.93 11.05
C GLU A 53 3.89 -8.26 11.40
N THR A 54 3.66 -7.04 10.91
CA THR A 54 2.40 -6.31 11.16
C THR A 54 1.18 -7.06 10.60
N LEU A 55 1.29 -7.66 9.42
CA LEU A 55 0.21 -8.45 8.85
C LEU A 55 -0.05 -9.76 9.61
N ILE A 56 1.01 -10.43 10.07
CA ILE A 56 0.91 -11.70 10.82
C ILE A 56 0.29 -11.46 12.20
N TYR A 57 0.70 -10.40 12.90
CA TYR A 57 0.23 -10.12 14.26
C TYR A 57 -1.01 -9.22 14.31
N GLY A 58 -1.33 -8.49 13.24
CA GLY A 58 -2.41 -7.52 13.20
C GLY A 58 -3.78 -8.08 12.80
N LYS A 59 -3.85 -9.31 12.30
CA LYS A 59 -5.11 -9.94 11.86
C LYS A 59 -5.15 -11.44 12.16
N ASP A 60 -6.26 -11.91 12.72
CA ASP A 60 -6.51 -13.34 12.97
C ASP A 60 -6.67 -14.15 11.67
N LYS A 61 -7.15 -13.52 10.58
CA LYS A 61 -7.29 -14.11 9.26
C LYS A 61 -6.85 -13.13 8.18
N LEU A 62 -6.00 -13.60 7.28
CA LEU A 62 -5.50 -12.85 6.13
C LEU A 62 -5.73 -13.71 4.88
N SER A 63 -6.57 -13.23 3.96
CA SER A 63 -6.79 -13.86 2.66
C SER A 63 -5.73 -13.42 1.65
N PHE A 64 -5.59 -14.15 0.53
CA PHE A 64 -4.67 -13.77 -0.53
C PHE A 64 -5.03 -12.41 -1.14
N GLU A 65 -6.33 -12.15 -1.32
CA GLU A 65 -6.84 -10.89 -1.87
C GLU A 65 -6.56 -9.71 -0.93
N ASP A 66 -6.77 -9.89 0.38
CA ASP A 66 -6.42 -8.90 1.39
C ASP A 66 -4.93 -8.57 1.32
N LEU A 67 -4.07 -9.60 1.36
CA LEU A 67 -2.62 -9.44 1.31
C LEU A 67 -2.18 -8.64 0.09
N LYS A 68 -2.72 -8.97 -1.09
CA LYS A 68 -2.46 -8.22 -2.34
C LYS A 68 -2.88 -6.76 -2.20
N GLY A 69 -4.04 -6.49 -1.62
CA GLY A 69 -4.51 -5.13 -1.35
C GLY A 69 -3.57 -4.34 -0.44
N HIS A 70 -3.09 -4.95 0.64
CA HIS A 70 -2.13 -4.32 1.57
C HIS A 70 -0.79 -4.04 0.88
N LEU A 71 -0.28 -5.01 0.11
CA LEU A 71 0.99 -4.87 -0.62
C LEU A 71 0.92 -3.74 -1.66
N LEU A 72 -0.13 -3.71 -2.48
CA LEU A 72 -0.31 -2.66 -3.50
C LEU A 72 -0.53 -1.27 -2.87
N SER A 73 -1.15 -1.21 -1.70
CA SER A 73 -1.30 0.05 -0.96
C SER A 73 0.04 0.54 -0.43
N LYS A 74 0.87 -0.37 0.10
CA LYS A 74 2.24 -0.05 0.53
C LYS A 74 3.11 0.44 -0.64
N ASP A 75 3.08 -0.24 -1.78
CA ASP A 75 3.82 0.16 -2.98
C ASP A 75 3.44 1.58 -3.44
N LYS A 76 2.14 1.92 -3.42
CA LYS A 76 1.69 3.27 -3.75
C LYS A 76 2.21 4.32 -2.77
N LEU A 77 2.16 4.03 -1.46
CA LEU A 77 2.66 4.95 -0.44
C LEU A 77 4.16 5.18 -0.59
N ASP A 78 4.94 4.12 -0.80
CA ASP A 78 6.39 4.22 -0.97
C ASP A 78 6.77 4.98 -2.26
N ASN A 79 5.96 4.85 -3.33
CA ASN A 79 6.13 5.62 -4.57
C ASN A 79 5.63 7.08 -4.47
N GLU A 80 4.55 7.38 -3.74
CA GLU A 80 4.03 8.75 -3.55
C GLU A 80 4.83 9.56 -2.52
N PHE A 81 5.41 8.92 -1.50
CA PHE A 81 6.28 9.56 -0.49
C PHE A 81 7.78 9.54 -0.86
N GLY A 82 8.13 9.08 -2.06
CA GLY A 82 9.50 9.17 -2.61
C GLY A 82 9.98 10.61 -2.85
N SER A 83 9.20 11.63 -2.46
CA SER A 83 9.62 13.03 -2.34
C SER A 83 9.04 13.61 -1.06
N ASP A 84 9.93 13.98 -0.14
CA ASP A 84 9.72 14.78 1.07
C ASP A 84 9.19 14.10 2.36
N SER A 85 10.18 13.77 3.22
CA SER A 85 10.27 14.13 4.64
C SER A 85 9.10 13.87 5.62
N LYS A 86 9.38 12.94 6.55
CA LYS A 86 9.06 12.92 8.00
C LYS A 86 7.58 12.87 8.48
N GLU A 87 7.38 11.84 9.32
CA GLU A 87 6.51 11.73 10.52
C GLU A 87 4.99 11.50 10.35
N ASP A 88 4.61 10.25 10.60
CA ASP A 88 3.74 9.80 11.71
C ASP A 88 2.25 10.19 11.69
N ARG A 89 1.37 9.24 11.32
CA ARG A 89 0.44 8.55 12.26
C ARG A 89 -0.65 7.76 11.54
N GLN A 90 -1.02 6.67 12.21
CA GLN A 90 -2.03 5.66 11.90
C GLN A 90 -3.46 6.20 11.70
N ALA A 91 -4.22 5.43 10.91
CA ALA A 91 -5.63 5.02 11.09
C ALA A 91 -6.54 5.34 9.89
N SER A 92 -7.05 4.27 9.28
CA SER A 92 -8.07 4.26 8.25
C SER A 92 -9.38 4.92 8.71
N VAL A 93 -9.88 5.88 7.94
CA VAL A 93 -11.31 6.24 7.92
C VAL A 93 -11.73 6.49 6.47
N LEU A 94 -12.67 5.67 6.00
CA LEU A 94 -13.43 5.85 4.77
C LEU A 94 -14.17 7.19 4.82
N VAL A 95 -13.94 8.09 3.87
CA VAL A 95 -14.89 9.16 3.54
C VAL A 95 -14.79 9.54 2.07
N ALA A 96 -15.97 9.52 1.45
CA ALA A 96 -16.27 9.89 0.07
C ALA A 96 -15.59 11.19 -0.39
N SER A 97 -15.29 11.22 -1.69
CA SER A 97 -14.85 12.38 -2.48
C SER A 97 -15.56 13.67 -2.05
N LYS A 98 -14.86 14.52 -1.30
CA LYS A 98 -15.24 15.91 -1.07
C LYS A 98 -14.06 16.78 -1.48
N LYS A 99 -14.34 17.71 -2.41
CA LYS A 99 -13.45 18.82 -2.81
C LYS A 99 -12.67 19.30 -1.58
N GLN A 100 -11.34 19.23 -1.63
CA GLN A 100 -10.49 19.78 -0.57
C GLN A 100 -10.72 21.29 -0.51
N ASP A 101 -11.61 21.72 0.37
CA ASP A 101 -11.73 23.12 0.78
C ASP A 101 -10.47 23.47 1.59
N LYS A 102 -9.42 23.87 0.87
CA LYS A 102 -8.16 24.29 1.48
C LYS A 102 -8.43 25.48 2.41
N MET A 103 -8.08 25.35 3.69
CA MET A 103 -8.20 26.41 4.69
C MET A 103 -6.97 27.32 4.68
N CYS A 104 -7.19 28.62 4.69
CA CYS A 104 -6.11 29.59 4.77
C CYS A 104 -5.59 29.71 6.22
N HIS A 105 -4.34 29.33 6.46
CA HIS A 105 -3.70 29.43 7.79
C HIS A 105 -3.52 30.87 8.31
N TYR A 106 -3.70 31.88 7.46
CA TYR A 106 -3.61 33.28 7.87
C TYR A 106 -4.97 33.86 8.28
N CYS A 107 -6.01 33.71 7.44
CA CYS A 107 -7.32 34.29 7.70
C CYS A 107 -8.35 33.31 8.27
N LYS A 108 -7.99 32.03 8.40
CA LYS A 108 -8.82 30.91 8.88
C LYS A 108 -10.12 30.70 8.06
N LYS A 109 -10.16 31.18 6.81
CA LYS A 109 -11.28 30.98 5.88
C LYS A 109 -11.01 29.80 4.94
N LEU A 110 -12.07 29.08 4.58
CA LEU A 110 -12.04 27.98 3.61
C LEU A 110 -12.03 28.51 2.16
N GLY A 111 -11.59 27.67 1.22
CA GLY A 111 -11.62 27.93 -0.23
C GLY A 111 -10.33 28.50 -0.84
N HIS A 112 -9.31 28.78 -0.04
CA HIS A 112 -7.98 29.23 -0.52
C HIS A 112 -6.89 28.93 0.51
N VAL A 113 -5.64 28.81 0.06
CA VAL A 113 -4.46 28.68 0.94
C VAL A 113 -3.85 30.03 1.26
N LYS A 114 -2.94 30.08 2.24
CA LYS A 114 -2.22 31.31 2.64
C LYS A 114 -1.62 32.06 1.45
N ALA A 115 -1.04 31.37 0.48
CA ALA A 115 -0.43 31.98 -0.71
C ALA A 115 -1.41 32.83 -1.55
N ASN A 116 -2.70 32.49 -1.56
CA ASN A 116 -3.74 33.15 -2.35
C ASN A 116 -4.71 33.97 -1.48
N CYS A 117 -4.27 34.40 -0.29
CA CYS A 117 -5.12 35.11 0.64
C CYS A 117 -5.24 36.61 0.29
N HIS A 118 -6.45 37.08 0.01
CA HIS A 118 -6.74 38.50 -0.24
C HIS A 118 -6.38 39.44 0.91
N LYS A 119 -6.13 38.91 2.12
CA LYS A 119 -5.67 39.72 3.27
C LYS A 119 -4.15 39.92 3.30
N ILE A 120 -3.42 39.23 2.43
CA ILE A 120 -1.95 39.28 2.33
C ILE A 120 -1.54 40.14 1.12
N ALA A 121 -2.37 40.19 0.07
CA ALA A 121 -2.19 41.17 -1.00
C ALA A 121 -2.55 42.56 -0.48
N LYS A 122 -1.54 43.38 -0.23
CA LYS A 122 -1.65 44.83 -0.02
C LYS A 122 -1.01 45.53 -1.21
#